data_AF-A0A3N5P1T8-F1
#
_entry.id   AF-A0A3N5P1T8-F1
#
_cell.length_a   1.000
_cell.length_b   1.000
_cell.length_c   1.000
_cell.angle_alpha   90.00
_cell.angle_beta   90.00
_cell.angle_gamma   90.00
#
_symmetry.space_group_name_H-M   'P 1'
#
loop_
_entity.id
_entity.type
_entity.pdbx_description
1 polymer ?
#
loop_
_entity_poly.entity_id
_entity_poly.type
_entity_poly.pdbx_seq_one_letter_code
_entity_poly.pdbx_strand_id
1 'polypeptide(L)'
;VRAAAKEEQNEMRAAIDLVSDKIYKQLRRYKEKIRSKRVSSGSVAEPAFSEILPSPETGKEELGIITTKKMDAKPMAVEEAAAQFQSLNQNFMMFTNAETNAINVLYWRMDGTLGLVEP
;
A
#
# COMPACT_ATOMS: atom_id res chain seq x y z
N VAL A 1 -15.27 -5.29 -10.14
CA VAL A 1 -16.61 -4.80 -9.69
C VAL A 1 -16.81 -3.40 -10.23
N ARG A 2 -17.99 -3.10 -10.76
CA ARG A 2 -18.36 -1.74 -11.14
C ARG A 2 -19.17 -1.14 -10.00
N ALA A 3 -18.57 -0.24 -9.23
CA ALA A 3 -19.30 0.57 -8.24
C ALA A 3 -19.80 1.84 -8.93
N ALA A 4 -21.10 2.11 -8.83
CA ALA A 4 -21.72 3.30 -9.38
C ALA A 4 -22.77 3.80 -8.40
N ALA A 5 -22.81 5.12 -8.20
CA ALA A 5 -23.80 5.79 -7.38
C ALA A 5 -24.16 7.12 -8.06
N LYS A 6 -25.44 7.48 -7.99
CA LYS A 6 -25.98 8.76 -8.47
C LYS A 6 -26.82 9.33 -7.33
N GLU A 7 -26.67 10.62 -7.07
CA GLU A 7 -27.45 11.37 -6.08
C GLU A 7 -27.80 12.73 -6.64
N GLU A 8 -28.95 13.25 -6.21
CA GLU A 8 -29.41 14.59 -6.52
C GLU A 8 -29.72 15.29 -5.19
N GLN A 9 -29.07 16.43 -4.96
CA GLN A 9 -29.28 17.26 -3.78
C GLN A 9 -29.33 18.73 -4.18
N ASN A 10 -29.95 19.54 -3.34
CA ASN A 10 -30.07 20.97 -3.55
C ASN A 10 -28.72 21.71 -3.38
N GLU A 11 -27.82 21.13 -2.59
CA GLU A 11 -26.45 21.61 -2.40
C GLU A 11 -25.42 20.61 -2.96
N MET A 12 -24.49 21.11 -3.77
CA MET A 12 -23.46 20.30 -4.42
C MET A 12 -22.60 19.53 -3.41
N ARG A 13 -22.21 20.15 -2.30
CA ARG A 13 -21.35 19.51 -1.28
C ARG A 13 -22.04 18.32 -0.63
N ALA A 14 -23.32 18.48 -0.27
CA ALA A 14 -24.13 17.40 0.26
C ALA A 14 -24.29 16.24 -0.74
N ALA A 15 -24.40 16.52 -2.04
CA ALA A 15 -24.43 15.48 -3.07
C ALA A 15 -23.13 14.65 -3.10
N ILE A 16 -21.96 15.32 -2.97
CA ILE A 16 -20.65 14.66 -2.99
C ILE A 16 -20.49 13.73 -1.79
N ASP A 17 -20.85 14.19 -0.60
CA ASP A 17 -20.73 13.39 0.63
C ASP A 17 -21.60 12.13 0.56
N LEU A 18 -22.84 12.27 0.09
CA LEU A 18 -23.77 11.14 -0.04
C LEU A 18 -23.35 10.14 -1.12
N VAL A 19 -22.84 10.60 -2.26
CA VAL A 19 -22.31 9.70 -3.30
C VAL A 19 -21.08 8.96 -2.79
N SER A 20 -20.18 9.64 -2.08
CA SER A 20 -18.98 9.05 -1.49
C SER A 20 -19.33 7.96 -0.48
N ASP A 21 -20.29 8.23 0.41
CA ASP A 21 -20.81 7.26 1.38
C ASP A 21 -21.42 6.03 0.70
N LYS A 22 -22.17 6.22 -0.39
CA LYS A 22 -22.76 5.11 -1.15
C LYS A 22 -21.69 4.22 -1.77
N ILE A 23 -20.66 4.80 -2.38
CA ILE A 23 -19.54 4.05 -2.96
C ILE A 23 -18.79 3.29 -1.86
N TYR A 24 -18.52 3.95 -0.72
CA TYR A 24 -17.82 3.33 0.40
C TYR A 24 -18.58 2.11 0.96
N LYS A 25 -19.90 2.24 1.13
CA LYS A 25 -20.77 1.12 1.56
C LYS A 25 -20.78 -0.03 0.55
N GLN A 26 -20.80 0.26 -0.76
CA GLN A 26 -20.72 -0.78 -1.80
C GLN A 26 -19.38 -1.53 -1.75
N LEU A 27 -18.27 -0.81 -1.60
CA LEU A 27 -16.93 -1.39 -1.48
C LEU A 27 -16.79 -2.24 -0.21
N ARG A 28 -17.29 -1.76 0.93
CA ARG A 28 -17.27 -2.50 2.19
C ARG A 28 -18.04 -3.82 2.09
N ARG A 29 -19.26 -3.79 1.56
CA ARG A 29 -20.07 -5.00 1.33
C ARG A 29 -19.38 -5.98 0.38
N TYR A 30 -18.69 -5.47 -0.64
CA TYR A 30 -17.93 -6.30 -1.56
C TYR A 30 -16.72 -6.96 -0.88
N LYS A 31 -15.96 -6.19 -0.07
CA LYS A 31 -14.84 -6.71 0.73
C LYS A 31 -15.31 -7.80 1.70
N GLU A 32 -16.43 -7.56 2.38
CA GLU A 32 -17.07 -8.54 3.27
C GLU A 32 -17.54 -9.79 2.51
N LYS A 33 -18.12 -9.64 1.32
CA LYS A 33 -18.55 -10.76 0.46
C LYS A 33 -17.38 -11.59 -0.08
N ILE A 34 -16.25 -10.98 -0.40
CA ILE A 34 -15.02 -11.72 -0.75
C ILE A 34 -14.51 -12.48 0.48
N ARG A 35 -14.45 -11.81 1.64
CA ARG A 35 -13.99 -12.42 2.89
C ARG A 35 -14.85 -13.61 3.29
N SER A 36 -16.18 -13.49 3.22
CA SER A 36 -17.09 -14.59 3.56
C SER A 36 -16.97 -15.77 2.60
N LYS A 37 -16.78 -15.53 1.29
CA LYS A 37 -16.50 -16.60 0.31
C LYS A 37 -15.18 -17.32 0.56
N ARG A 38 -14.13 -16.61 1.00
CA ARG A 38 -12.84 -17.22 1.40
C ARG A 38 -12.91 -18.00 2.70
N VAL A 39 -13.88 -17.72 3.57
CA VAL A 39 -14.09 -18.46 4.82
C VAL A 39 -14.97 -19.70 4.61
N SER A 40 -15.93 -19.67 3.67
CA SER A 40 -16.79 -20.84 3.37
C SER A 40 -16.15 -21.87 2.43
N SER A 41 -15.27 -21.44 1.53
CA SER A 41 -14.39 -22.32 0.75
C SER A 41 -13.10 -22.42 1.54
N GLY A 42 -12.80 -23.58 2.16
CA GLY A 42 -11.63 -23.79 3.02
C GLY A 42 -10.29 -23.59 2.29
N SER A 43 -9.96 -22.35 1.97
CA SER A 43 -8.86 -21.93 1.13
C SER A 43 -8.22 -20.72 1.81
N VAL A 44 -7.14 -21.02 2.52
CA VAL A 44 -6.37 -20.10 3.34
C VAL A 44 -5.76 -18.99 2.50
N ALA A 45 -5.91 -17.78 3.05
CA ALA A 45 -5.12 -16.55 2.89
C ALA A 45 -4.99 -15.88 1.51
N GLU A 46 -5.43 -14.63 1.49
CA GLU A 46 -4.94 -13.60 0.58
C GLU A 46 -4.81 -12.30 1.40
N PRO A 47 -3.87 -11.40 1.03
CA PRO A 47 -3.42 -10.30 1.85
C PRO A 47 -4.50 -9.22 1.97
N ALA A 48 -4.71 -8.78 3.21
CA ALA A 48 -5.45 -7.58 3.50
C ALA A 48 -4.57 -6.38 3.18
N PHE A 49 -5.02 -5.57 2.22
CA PHE A 49 -4.76 -4.14 2.18
C PHE A 49 -5.24 -3.59 3.54
N SER A 50 -4.32 -3.51 4.50
CA SER A 50 -4.55 -3.01 5.84
C SER A 50 -4.05 -1.58 5.85
N GLU A 51 -5.02 -0.67 5.92
CA GLU A 51 -4.82 0.64 6.49
C GLU A 51 -4.02 0.46 7.79
N ILE A 52 -2.95 1.24 7.89
CA ILE A 52 -2.02 1.27 9.00
C ILE A 52 -2.80 1.71 10.25
N LEU A 53 -3.18 0.73 11.06
CA LEU A 53 -3.49 0.88 12.47
C LEU A 53 -2.60 -0.14 13.20
N PRO A 54 -1.69 0.29 14.09
CA PRO A 54 -0.87 -0.67 14.82
C PRO A 54 -1.73 -1.31 15.91
N SER A 55 -2.00 -2.61 15.77
CA SER A 55 -2.45 -3.46 16.88
C SER A 55 -1.36 -4.52 17.10
N PRO A 56 -0.83 -4.68 18.33
CA PRO A 56 0.30 -5.56 18.58
C PRO A 56 -0.20 -6.92 19.07
N GLU A 57 -0.49 -7.88 18.19
CA GLU A 57 -0.68 -9.27 18.64
C GLU A 57 0.12 -10.27 17.80
N THR A 58 0.90 -11.04 18.56
CA THR A 58 1.88 -12.05 18.26
C THR A 58 1.28 -13.24 17.49
N GLY A 59 1.90 -13.66 16.40
CA GLY A 59 1.49 -14.88 15.69
C GLY A 59 2.46 -15.31 14.61
N LYS A 60 3.28 -16.33 14.94
CA LYS A 60 4.05 -17.23 14.05
C LYS A 60 4.22 -16.77 12.60
N GLU A 61 5.41 -16.27 12.30
CA GLU A 61 5.89 -16.06 10.93
C GLU A 61 6.07 -17.42 10.23
N GLU A 62 5.02 -17.90 9.57
CA GLU A 62 5.20 -18.81 8.43
C GLU A 62 6.02 -18.02 7.40
N LEU A 63 7.19 -18.55 7.01
CA LEU A 63 8.08 -17.93 6.02
C LEU A 63 7.28 -17.68 4.73
N GLY A 64 6.76 -16.46 4.62
CA GLY A 64 5.85 -16.05 3.57
C GLY A 64 6.50 -16.20 2.20
N ILE A 65 5.66 -16.42 1.20
CA ILE A 65 6.04 -16.54 -0.21
C ILE A 65 7.00 -15.38 -0.58
N ILE A 66 8.25 -15.72 -0.90
CA ILE A 66 9.26 -14.74 -1.33
C ILE A 66 8.87 -14.25 -2.72
N THR A 67 8.38 -13.02 -2.80
CA THR A 67 8.03 -12.39 -4.07
C THR A 67 9.22 -11.61 -4.61
N THR A 68 9.80 -12.07 -5.72
CA THR A 68 10.92 -11.38 -6.37
C THR A 68 10.42 -10.20 -7.20
N LYS A 69 10.65 -8.98 -6.73
CA LYS A 69 10.43 -7.76 -7.51
C LYS A 69 11.74 -7.35 -8.18
N LYS A 70 11.79 -7.42 -9.51
CA LYS A 70 12.90 -6.85 -10.29
C LYS A 70 12.73 -5.35 -10.37
N MET A 71 13.73 -4.60 -9.94
CA MET A 71 13.77 -3.13 -10.03
C MET A 71 15.09 -2.73 -10.67
N ASP A 72 15.03 -1.81 -11.63
CA ASP A 72 16.22 -1.26 -12.26
C ASP A 72 16.84 -0.22 -11.33
N ALA A 73 18.08 -0.45 -10.89
CA ALA A 73 18.84 0.50 -10.09
C ALA A 73 19.41 1.60 -10.99
N LYS A 74 18.68 2.71 -11.11
CA LYS A 74 19.14 3.89 -11.84
C LYS A 74 20.14 4.68 -11.00
N PRO A 75 21.20 5.25 -11.61
CA PRO A 75 22.09 6.19 -10.93
C PRO A 75 21.35 7.49 -10.61
N MET A 76 21.37 7.90 -9.34
CA MET A 76 20.78 9.16 -8.87
C MET A 76 21.41 9.61 -7.55
N ALA A 77 21.23 10.88 -7.19
CA ALA A 77 21.62 11.40 -5.87
C ALA A 77 20.63 10.93 -4.80
N VAL A 78 21.07 10.89 -3.53
CA VAL A 78 20.25 10.43 -2.40
C VAL A 78 18.97 11.25 -2.24
N GLU A 79 19.07 12.58 -2.39
CA GLU A 79 17.93 13.49 -2.27
C GLU A 79 16.90 13.28 -3.39
N GLU A 80 17.37 13.05 -4.62
CA GLU A 80 16.51 12.76 -5.77
C GLU A 80 15.81 11.40 -5.60
N ALA A 81 16.55 10.40 -5.11
CA ALA A 81 16.00 9.09 -4.78
C ALA A 81 14.92 9.20 -3.71
N ALA A 82 15.10 10.03 -2.69
CA ALA A 82 14.12 10.25 -1.63
C ALA A 82 12.81 10.87 -2.16
N ALA A 83 12.91 11.85 -3.06
CA ALA A 83 11.75 12.47 -3.68
C ALA A 83 10.98 11.49 -4.58
N GLN A 84 11.70 10.69 -5.39
CA GLN A 84 11.08 9.64 -6.21
C GLN A 84 10.44 8.55 -5.34
N PHE A 85 11.11 8.14 -4.26
CA PHE A 85 10.61 7.16 -3.32
C PHE A 85 9.34 7.63 -2.62
N GLN A 86 9.21 8.89 -2.22
CA GLN A 86 7.96 9.40 -1.64
C GLN A 86 6.80 9.42 -2.64
N SER A 87 7.10 9.63 -3.93
CA SER A 87 6.09 9.62 -5.00
C SER A 87 5.62 8.20 -5.33
N LEU A 88 6.50 7.21 -5.13
CA LEU A 88 6.21 5.80 -5.29
C LEU A 88 5.67 5.26 -3.97
N ASN A 89 4.42 4.81 -3.90
CA ASN A 89 3.87 4.20 -2.68
C ASN A 89 4.46 2.79 -2.43
N GLN A 90 5.77 2.73 -2.18
CA GLN A 90 6.59 1.53 -2.01
C GLN A 90 7.29 1.54 -0.64
N ASN A 91 7.58 0.37 -0.10
CA ASN A 91 8.19 0.24 1.23
C ASN A 91 9.73 0.33 1.21
N PHE A 92 10.34 -0.03 0.08
CA PHE A 92 11.78 0.08 -0.14
C PHE A 92 12.08 0.32 -1.64
N MET A 93 13.21 0.96 -1.92
CA MET A 93 13.70 1.21 -3.26
C MET A 93 15.23 1.08 -3.31
N MET A 94 15.75 0.44 -4.35
CA MET A 94 17.18 0.28 -4.59
C MET A 94 17.61 1.22 -5.71
N PHE A 95 18.74 1.91 -5.54
CA PHE A 95 19.30 2.82 -6.52
C PHE A 95 20.83 2.77 -6.47
N THR A 96 21.49 3.26 -7.52
CA THR A 96 22.94 3.43 -7.51
C THR A 96 23.23 4.88 -7.12
N ASN A 97 24.01 5.11 -6.07
CA ASN A 97 24.40 6.45 -5.67
C ASN A 97 25.39 7.01 -6.70
N ALA A 98 25.06 8.17 -7.29
CA ALA A 98 25.87 8.80 -8.33
C ALA A 98 27.25 9.28 -7.83
N GLU A 99 27.41 9.54 -6.53
CA GLU A 99 28.67 10.01 -5.94
C GLU A 99 29.62 8.86 -5.62
N THR A 100 29.09 7.78 -5.05
CA THR A 100 29.89 6.64 -4.58
C THR A 100 29.91 5.47 -5.56
N ASN A 101 29.06 5.49 -6.59
CA ASN A 101 28.78 4.36 -7.49
C ASN A 101 28.37 3.06 -6.75
N ALA A 102 27.96 3.16 -5.49
CA ALA A 102 27.51 2.04 -4.68
C ALA A 102 25.99 1.84 -4.81
N ILE A 103 25.53 0.60 -4.59
CA ILE A 103 24.09 0.29 -4.56
C ILE A 103 23.57 0.60 -3.16
N ASN A 104 22.66 1.58 -3.07
CA ASN A 104 22.04 1.99 -1.83
C ASN A 104 20.55 1.60 -1.81
N VAL A 105 19.99 1.41 -0.62
CA VAL A 105 18.57 1.08 -0.42
C VAL A 105 17.90 2.11 0.48
N LEU A 106 16.82 2.72 0.00
CA LEU A 106 15.91 3.53 0.81
C LEU A 106 14.77 2.66 1.35
N TYR A 107 14.34 2.93 2.58
CA TYR A 107 13.20 2.24 3.21
C TYR A 107 12.50 3.13 4.24
N TRP A 108 11.24 2.80 4.55
CA TRP A 108 10.51 3.42 5.66
C TRP A 108 10.91 2.77 7.00
N ARG A 109 11.27 3.60 7.97
CA ARG A 109 11.43 3.18 9.37
C ARG A 109 10.08 3.04 10.06
N MET A 110 10.05 2.34 11.19
CA MET A 110 8.84 2.16 11.99
C MET A 110 8.27 3.49 12.53
N ASP A 111 9.10 4.51 12.68
CA ASP A 111 8.72 5.86 13.11
C ASP A 111 8.20 6.75 11.96
N GLY A 112 8.12 6.22 10.73
CA GLY A 112 7.70 6.96 9.55
C GLY A 112 8.77 7.89 8.98
N THR A 113 10.03 7.78 9.45
CA THR A 113 11.16 8.51 8.85
C THR A 113 11.84 7.69 7.75
N LEU A 114 12.59 8.37 6.89
CA LEU A 114 13.33 7.74 5.80
C LEU A 114 14.65 7.16 6.32
N GLY A 115 14.91 5.88 6.02
CA GLY A 115 16.18 5.22 6.27
C GLY A 115 16.97 4.98 4.97
N LEU A 116 18.29 5.09 5.06
CA LEU A 116 19.24 4.72 4.00
C LEU A 116 20.08 3.53 4.49
N VAL A 117 20.25 2.52 3.63
CA VAL A 117 21.19 1.40 3.82
C VAL A 117 22.26 1.50 2.74
N GLU A 118 23.50 1.42 3.16
CA GLU A 118 24.68 1.37 2.30
C GLU A 118 25.34 -0.02 2.40
N PRO A 119 25.98 -0.50 1.33
CA PRO A 119 26.65 -1.80 1.29
C PRO A 119 28.02 -1.81 1.96
#